data_AF-A0A7W0T1F2-F1
#
_entry.id   AF-A0A7W0T1F2-F1
#
_cell.length_a   1.000
_cell.length_b   1.000
_cell.length_c   1.000
_cell.angle_alpha   90.00
_cell.angle_beta   90.00
_cell.angle_gamma   90.00
#
_symmetry.space_group_name_H-M   'P 1'
#
loop_
_entity.id
_entity.type
_entity.pdbx_description
1 polymer ?
#
loop_
_entity_poly.entity_id
_entity_poly.type
_entity_poly.pdbx_seq_one_letter_code
_entity_poly.pdbx_strand_id
1 'polypeptide(L)'
;MMTARVAVVLMVSLLVASACGKKKEDGDGKAKTAERAGSDGVAAKSEGLGAKSGGVPTSREGQMYLLGQKLAQAAMVNGRAAPDVVARTFKSANTISDITLKQQLAPLPAVTGNRAEDGAAGMGYLLNGQGKELGAKIKTDFGEASAATYELAVKINMLPMLYIDDPKDTMGDTMAEVFGRLATRANLPETALGPIIAKLKARAPIAEVTDMALDLNKTLPVAIAAVYEKDDAKK
;
A
#
# COMPACT_ATOMS: atom_id res chain seq x y z
N MET A 1 0.15 9.64 -42.24
CA MET A 1 0.58 8.27 -41.87
C MET A 1 1.23 8.35 -40.49
N MET A 2 0.47 8.06 -39.43
CA MET A 2 0.97 8.01 -38.05
C MET A 2 0.74 6.59 -37.55
N THR A 3 1.82 5.83 -37.45
CA THR A 3 1.79 4.46 -36.93
C THR A 3 2.84 4.35 -35.84
N ALA A 4 2.44 3.71 -34.75
CA ALA A 4 3.27 3.06 -33.73
C ALA A 4 4.00 3.95 -32.71
N ARG A 5 3.31 4.26 -31.60
CA ARG A 5 3.89 4.28 -30.24
C ARG A 5 2.87 3.79 -29.21
N VAL A 6 2.66 2.48 -29.15
CA VAL A 6 1.98 1.80 -28.02
C VAL A 6 2.79 0.54 -27.70
N ALA A 7 3.84 0.68 -26.89
CA ALA A 7 4.58 -0.47 -26.34
C ALA A 7 5.56 -0.07 -25.22
N VAL A 8 5.12 0.62 -24.15
CA VAL A 8 5.96 0.78 -22.94
C VAL A 8 5.10 0.87 -21.67
N VAL A 9 4.30 -0.15 -21.32
CA VAL A 9 3.72 -0.28 -19.96
C VAL A 9 3.59 -1.75 -19.51
N LEU A 10 4.41 -2.66 -20.05
CA LEU A 10 4.34 -4.09 -19.70
C LEU A 10 5.71 -4.63 -19.26
N MET A 11 6.27 -4.08 -18.18
CA MET A 11 7.49 -4.64 -17.59
C MET A 11 7.60 -4.44 -16.07
N VAL A 12 6.49 -4.55 -15.33
CA VAL A 12 6.51 -4.55 -13.85
C VAL A 12 5.68 -5.71 -13.28
N SER A 13 5.72 -6.88 -13.93
CA SER A 13 5.05 -8.10 -13.44
C SER A 13 5.99 -9.30 -13.25
N LEU A 14 7.31 -9.12 -13.28
CA LEU A 14 8.25 -10.25 -13.15
C LEU A 14 9.41 -9.94 -12.20
N LEU A 15 9.14 -9.73 -10.91
CA LEU A 15 10.22 -9.82 -9.91
C LEU A 15 9.78 -10.32 -8.53
N VAL A 16 8.73 -11.15 -8.48
CA VAL A 16 8.43 -12.00 -7.32
C VAL A 16 8.09 -13.41 -7.81
N ALA A 17 9.08 -14.09 -8.38
CA ALA A 17 9.09 -15.54 -8.52
C ALA A 17 10.45 -16.03 -8.00
N SER A 18 10.48 -16.18 -6.68
CA SER A 18 11.59 -16.75 -5.94
C SER A 18 11.88 -18.18 -6.40
N ALA A 19 13.17 -18.43 -6.59
CA ALA A 19 13.87 -19.69 -6.39
C ALA A 19 13.02 -20.92 -6.04
N CYS A 20 12.84 -21.81 -7.02
CA CYS A 20 12.52 -23.22 -6.78
C CYS A 20 13.70 -24.07 -7.29
N GLY A 21 14.64 -24.33 -6.40
CA GLY A 21 15.78 -25.23 -6.62
C GLY A 21 15.56 -26.60 -5.98
N LYS A 22 15.42 -27.62 -6.84
CA LYS A 22 15.83 -29.04 -6.70
C LYS A 22 15.53 -29.85 -5.43
N LYS A 23 14.54 -30.74 -5.58
CA LYS A 23 14.56 -32.22 -5.44
C LYS A 23 15.66 -32.89 -4.59
N LYS A 24 15.25 -33.69 -3.59
CA LYS A 24 15.71 -35.09 -3.42
C LYS A 24 14.70 -35.93 -2.63
N GLU A 25 14.50 -37.14 -3.12
CA GLU A 25 13.65 -38.23 -2.65
C GLU A 25 14.31 -39.08 -1.55
N ASP A 26 13.46 -39.91 -0.95
CA ASP A 26 13.66 -41.15 -0.20
C ASP A 26 13.94 -41.10 1.31
N GLY A 27 13.05 -41.77 2.05
CA GLY A 27 13.21 -42.06 3.48
C GLY A 27 11.95 -42.64 4.14
N ASP A 28 11.69 -43.91 3.90
CA ASP A 28 10.73 -44.80 4.57
C ASP A 28 10.95 -44.84 6.11
N GLY A 29 9.89 -44.96 6.92
CA GLY A 29 10.05 -45.00 8.38
C GLY A 29 8.79 -44.87 9.25
N LYS A 30 8.05 -45.97 9.37
CA LYS A 30 7.32 -46.47 10.57
C LYS A 30 6.65 -45.48 11.54
N ALA A 31 5.33 -45.58 11.58
CA ALA A 31 4.50 -45.13 12.70
C ALA A 31 4.84 -45.89 14.00
N LYS A 32 5.05 -45.14 15.09
CA LYS A 32 5.07 -45.65 16.46
C LYS A 32 4.36 -44.67 17.39
N THR A 33 3.32 -45.19 18.03
CA THR A 33 2.52 -44.63 19.11
C THR A 33 3.38 -44.21 20.31
N ALA A 34 3.10 -43.04 20.92
CA ALA A 34 3.35 -42.80 22.34
C ALA A 34 2.56 -41.58 22.85
N GLU A 35 1.65 -41.89 23.74
CA GLU A 35 1.03 -41.06 24.78
C GLU A 35 2.08 -40.37 25.66
N ARG A 36 1.88 -39.09 26.03
CA ARG A 36 2.13 -38.57 27.38
C ARG A 36 1.62 -37.15 27.61
N ALA A 37 1.10 -37.00 28.82
CA ALA A 37 0.52 -35.82 29.44
C ALA A 37 1.55 -34.75 29.84
N GLY A 38 1.06 -33.50 29.92
CA GLY A 38 1.35 -32.53 30.98
C GLY A 38 2.72 -31.85 31.01
N SER A 39 2.73 -30.53 30.85
CA SER A 39 3.37 -29.61 31.81
C SER A 39 3.08 -28.15 31.44
N ASP A 40 2.50 -27.43 32.40
CA ASP A 40 2.98 -26.14 32.90
C ASP A 40 3.27 -24.98 31.93
N GLY A 41 2.43 -23.97 32.11
CA GLY A 41 2.75 -22.55 32.17
C GLY A 41 4.10 -22.09 31.64
N VAL A 42 4.06 -21.43 30.48
CA VAL A 42 5.10 -20.49 30.07
C VAL A 42 4.43 -19.16 29.74
N ALA A 43 4.40 -18.28 30.74
CA ALA A 43 4.38 -16.85 30.52
C ALA A 43 5.74 -16.46 29.90
N ALA A 44 5.79 -16.34 28.57
CA ALA A 44 6.94 -15.80 27.87
C ALA A 44 6.54 -14.46 27.24
N LYS A 45 6.94 -13.40 27.94
CA LYS A 45 7.32 -12.07 27.46
C LYS A 45 7.01 -11.79 25.99
N SER A 46 6.04 -10.89 25.78
CA SER A 46 5.93 -10.10 24.55
C SER A 46 7.13 -9.17 24.45
N GLU A 47 8.27 -9.70 24.02
CA GLU A 47 9.42 -8.89 23.65
C GLU A 47 9.04 -8.04 22.43
N GLY A 48 9.27 -6.73 22.58
CA GLY A 48 8.75 -5.69 21.71
C GLY A 48 9.07 -5.88 20.23
N LEU A 49 8.07 -5.54 19.41
CA LEU A 49 8.14 -5.35 17.96
C LEU A 49 8.97 -4.10 17.62
N GLY A 50 10.20 -4.05 18.13
CA GLY A 50 11.16 -2.98 17.88
C GLY A 50 11.65 -3.06 16.45
N ALA A 51 11.30 -2.05 15.66
CA ALA A 51 11.73 -1.78 14.31
C ALA A 51 13.20 -2.18 14.03
N LYS A 52 13.38 -3.33 13.40
CA LYS A 52 14.59 -3.69 12.66
C LYS A 52 14.16 -4.07 11.25
N SER A 53 14.46 -3.19 10.29
CA SER A 53 14.47 -3.42 8.84
C SER A 53 13.36 -4.34 8.29
N GLY A 54 12.22 -3.75 7.87
CA GLY A 54 11.20 -4.45 7.07
C GLY A 54 9.99 -4.98 7.84
N GLY A 55 9.83 -4.65 9.12
CA GLY A 55 8.64 -5.01 9.90
C GLY A 55 7.38 -4.28 9.44
N VAL A 56 6.23 -4.94 9.58
CA VAL A 56 4.90 -4.32 9.44
C VAL A 56 4.79 -3.24 10.53
N PRO A 57 4.56 -1.95 10.20
CA PRO A 57 4.41 -0.90 11.20
C PRO A 57 3.32 -1.26 12.20
N THR A 58 3.58 -1.12 13.49
CA THR A 58 2.59 -1.41 14.54
C THR A 58 1.83 -0.17 14.97
N SER A 59 2.38 1.02 14.71
CA SER A 59 1.64 2.28 14.92
C SER A 59 0.34 2.32 14.12
N ARG A 60 -0.64 3.04 14.66
CA ARG A 60 -1.93 3.24 14.01
C ARG A 60 -1.79 3.87 12.64
N GLU A 61 -1.00 4.94 12.52
CA GLU A 61 -0.74 5.63 11.26
C GLU A 61 -0.05 4.70 10.25
N GLY A 62 0.89 3.88 10.71
CA GLY A 62 1.53 2.87 9.87
C GLY A 62 0.53 1.85 9.31
N GLN A 63 -0.44 1.42 10.12
CA GLN A 63 -1.54 0.56 9.68
C GLN A 63 -2.48 1.27 8.70
N MET A 64 -2.79 2.56 8.93
CA MET A 64 -3.60 3.36 7.99
C MET A 64 -2.91 3.53 6.63
N TYR A 65 -1.59 3.71 6.63
CA TYR A 65 -0.80 3.73 5.40
C TYR A 65 -0.91 2.40 4.65
N LEU A 66 -0.67 1.28 5.34
CA LEU A 66 -0.76 -0.05 4.73
C LEU A 66 -2.15 -0.36 4.20
N LEU A 67 -3.20 0.04 4.92
CA LEU A 67 -4.58 -0.06 4.46
C LEU A 67 -4.79 0.69 3.14
N GLY A 68 -4.41 1.97 3.10
CA GLY A 68 -4.53 2.80 1.89
C GLY A 68 -3.71 2.26 0.73
N GLN A 69 -2.49 1.80 0.99
CA GLN A 69 -1.60 1.20 0.00
C GLN A 69 -2.21 -0.06 -0.61
N LYS A 70 -2.65 -1.02 0.22
CA LYS A 70 -3.21 -2.30 -0.27
C LYS A 70 -4.53 -2.10 -0.99
N LEU A 71 -5.39 -1.22 -0.48
CA LEU A 71 -6.66 -0.91 -1.12
C LEU A 71 -6.44 -0.26 -2.49
N ALA A 72 -5.55 0.73 -2.58
CA ALA A 72 -5.21 1.37 -3.84
C ALA A 72 -4.59 0.39 -4.83
N GLN A 73 -3.64 -0.46 -4.39
CA GLN A 73 -3.07 -1.51 -5.24
C GLN A 73 -4.14 -2.44 -5.80
N ALA A 74 -5.07 -2.92 -4.96
CA ALA A 74 -6.14 -3.82 -5.39
C ALA A 74 -7.08 -3.14 -6.40
N ALA A 75 -7.47 -1.89 -6.15
CA ALA A 75 -8.35 -1.13 -7.04
C ALA A 75 -7.67 -0.79 -8.38
N MET A 76 -6.38 -0.40 -8.37
CA MET A 76 -5.66 0.00 -9.58
C MET A 76 -5.33 -1.16 -10.52
N VAL A 77 -5.26 -2.39 -9.99
CA VAL A 77 -5.02 -3.60 -10.79
C VAL A 77 -6.32 -4.36 -11.12
N ASN A 78 -7.48 -3.88 -10.65
CA ASN A 78 -8.77 -4.47 -10.97
C ASN A 78 -9.05 -4.37 -12.48
N GLY A 79 -9.44 -5.49 -13.11
CA GLY A 79 -9.59 -5.59 -14.57
C GLY A 79 -8.28 -5.58 -15.37
N ARG A 80 -7.12 -5.53 -14.71
CA ARG A 80 -5.78 -5.51 -15.35
C ARG A 80 -4.90 -6.68 -14.96
N ALA A 81 -5.00 -7.14 -13.72
CA ALA A 81 -4.30 -8.32 -13.22
C ALA A 81 -5.20 -9.56 -13.19
N ALA A 82 -4.60 -10.72 -12.92
CA ALA A 82 -5.34 -11.96 -12.71
C ALA A 82 -6.28 -11.84 -11.49
N PRO A 83 -7.51 -12.39 -11.55
CA PRO A 83 -8.50 -12.22 -10.48
C PRO A 83 -8.04 -12.67 -9.09
N ASP A 84 -7.20 -13.70 -9.03
CA ASP A 84 -6.62 -14.22 -7.78
C ASP A 84 -5.64 -13.21 -7.14
N VAL A 85 -4.88 -12.47 -7.95
CA VAL A 85 -3.97 -11.41 -7.49
C VAL A 85 -4.77 -10.24 -6.91
N VAL A 86 -5.83 -9.82 -7.62
CA VAL A 86 -6.74 -8.77 -7.14
C VAL A 86 -7.39 -9.19 -5.81
N ALA A 87 -7.93 -10.41 -5.75
CA ALA A 87 -8.60 -10.93 -4.56
C ALA A 87 -7.66 -11.06 -3.36
N ARG A 88 -6.43 -11.55 -3.54
CA ARG A 88 -5.43 -11.61 -2.47
C ARG A 88 -5.07 -10.21 -1.96
N THR A 89 -4.85 -9.27 -2.87
CA THR A 89 -4.46 -7.89 -2.51
C THR A 89 -5.59 -7.18 -1.77
N PHE A 90 -6.84 -7.32 -2.24
CA PHE A 90 -8.01 -6.77 -1.57
C PHE A 90 -8.25 -7.44 -0.21
N LYS A 91 -8.06 -8.76 -0.10
CA LYS A 91 -8.15 -9.47 1.18
C LYS A 91 -7.15 -8.92 2.20
N SER A 92 -5.93 -8.59 1.80
CA SER A 92 -4.97 -7.94 2.70
C SER A 92 -5.46 -6.59 3.23
N ALA A 93 -6.02 -5.74 2.36
CA ALA A 93 -6.62 -4.47 2.79
C ALA A 93 -7.79 -4.71 3.76
N ASN A 94 -8.66 -5.68 3.44
CA ASN A 94 -9.81 -6.03 4.24
C ASN A 94 -9.42 -6.57 5.63
N THR A 95 -8.38 -7.40 5.72
CA THR A 95 -7.85 -7.88 7.01
C THR A 95 -7.33 -6.73 7.86
N ILE A 96 -6.62 -5.75 7.28
CA ILE A 96 -6.15 -4.58 8.03
C ILE A 96 -7.35 -3.76 8.53
N SER A 97 -8.34 -3.51 7.68
CA SER A 97 -9.57 -2.80 8.06
C SER A 97 -10.33 -3.52 9.19
N ASP A 98 -10.46 -4.83 9.10
CA ASP A 98 -11.16 -5.64 10.11
C ASP A 98 -10.44 -5.60 11.46
N ILE A 99 -9.11 -5.70 11.46
CA ILE A 99 -8.32 -5.67 12.70
C ILE A 99 -8.35 -4.27 13.34
N THR A 100 -8.19 -3.22 12.54
CA THR A 100 -7.94 -1.85 13.02
C THR A 100 -9.21 -1.02 13.20
N LEU A 101 -10.13 -1.11 12.25
CA LEU A 101 -11.37 -0.34 12.20
C LEU A 101 -12.59 -1.15 12.63
N LYS A 102 -12.43 -2.47 12.85
CA LYS A 102 -13.52 -3.42 13.16
C LYS A 102 -14.63 -3.39 12.11
N GLN A 103 -14.26 -3.25 10.84
CA GLN A 103 -15.19 -3.24 9.73
C GLN A 103 -14.65 -3.97 8.50
N GLN A 104 -15.58 -4.52 7.73
CA GLN A 104 -15.32 -5.09 6.42
C GLN A 104 -15.33 -3.97 5.36
N LEU A 105 -14.42 -4.05 4.39
CA LEU A 105 -14.41 -3.15 3.25
C LEU A 105 -15.52 -3.54 2.27
N ALA A 106 -16.19 -2.54 1.71
CA ALA A 106 -17.09 -2.75 0.58
C ALA A 106 -16.32 -3.37 -0.60
N PRO A 107 -16.90 -4.34 -1.33
CA PRO A 107 -16.22 -5.04 -2.40
C PRO A 107 -15.78 -4.08 -3.51
N LEU A 108 -14.70 -4.44 -4.22
CA LEU A 108 -14.31 -3.73 -5.44
C LEU A 108 -15.41 -3.82 -6.49
N PRO A 109 -15.50 -2.83 -7.41
CA PRO A 109 -16.43 -2.88 -8.53
C PRO A 109 -16.24 -4.15 -9.37
N ALA A 110 -17.35 -4.72 -9.83
CA ALA A 110 -17.33 -5.85 -10.74
C ALA A 110 -16.66 -5.45 -12.06
N VAL A 111 -15.86 -6.37 -12.62
CA VAL A 111 -15.17 -6.15 -13.89
C VAL A 111 -16.13 -6.35 -15.07
N THR A 112 -16.06 -5.48 -16.07
CA THR A 112 -16.84 -5.57 -17.31
C THR A 112 -16.06 -6.24 -18.43
N GLY A 113 -14.74 -6.39 -18.26
CA GLY A 113 -13.83 -6.87 -19.30
C GLY A 113 -13.26 -5.73 -20.16
N ASN A 114 -13.76 -4.50 -19.99
CA ASN A 114 -13.19 -3.31 -20.59
C ASN A 114 -12.19 -2.66 -19.61
N ARG A 115 -10.89 -2.78 -19.92
CA ARG A 115 -9.80 -2.27 -19.07
C ARG A 115 -9.88 -0.79 -18.72
N ALA A 116 -10.42 0.03 -19.63
CA ALA A 116 -10.54 1.47 -19.40
C ALA A 116 -11.66 1.76 -18.39
N GLU A 117 -12.81 1.13 -18.58
CA GLU A 117 -13.96 1.22 -17.66
C GLU A 117 -13.61 0.64 -16.29
N ASP A 118 -12.98 -0.53 -16.24
CA ASP A 118 -12.57 -1.20 -15.01
C ASP A 118 -11.56 -0.34 -14.22
N GLY A 119 -10.60 0.27 -14.92
CA GLY A 119 -9.65 1.20 -14.32
C GLY A 119 -10.33 2.46 -13.79
N ALA A 120 -11.27 3.05 -14.54
CA ALA A 120 -12.04 4.21 -14.12
C ALA A 120 -12.92 3.89 -12.91
N ALA A 121 -13.56 2.71 -12.87
CA ALA A 121 -14.35 2.23 -11.74
C ALA A 121 -13.48 2.04 -10.49
N GLY A 122 -12.27 1.48 -10.64
CA GLY A 122 -11.29 1.36 -9.55
C GLY A 122 -10.88 2.72 -8.98
N MET A 123 -10.57 3.70 -9.84
CA MET A 123 -10.27 5.07 -9.39
C MET A 123 -11.49 5.74 -8.75
N GLY A 124 -12.68 5.55 -9.31
CA GLY A 124 -13.93 6.06 -8.77
C GLY A 124 -14.22 5.51 -7.38
N TYR A 125 -13.99 4.21 -7.15
CA TYR A 125 -14.10 3.58 -5.85
C TYR A 125 -13.20 4.26 -4.81
N LEU A 126 -11.95 4.58 -5.16
CA LEU A 126 -11.00 5.23 -4.25
C LEU A 126 -11.33 6.70 -3.98
N LEU A 127 -11.61 7.48 -5.03
CA LEU A 127 -11.68 8.94 -4.93
C LEU A 127 -13.08 9.47 -4.61
N ASN A 128 -14.12 8.81 -5.11
CA ASN A 128 -15.50 9.30 -5.06
C ASN A 128 -16.47 8.32 -4.38
N GLY A 129 -16.02 7.12 -4.06
CA GLY A 129 -16.82 6.08 -3.42
C GLY A 129 -16.27 5.68 -2.06
N GLN A 130 -16.21 4.37 -1.86
CA GLN A 130 -15.94 3.71 -0.58
C GLN A 130 -14.56 4.05 0.01
N GLY A 131 -13.54 4.30 -0.82
CA GLY A 131 -12.23 4.76 -0.33
C GLY A 131 -12.30 6.16 0.34
N LYS A 132 -13.09 7.08 -0.21
CA LYS A 132 -13.29 8.40 0.37
C LYS A 132 -14.08 8.34 1.68
N GLU A 133 -15.16 7.56 1.70
CA GLU A 133 -15.97 7.32 2.90
C GLU A 133 -15.13 6.70 4.02
N LEU A 134 -14.27 5.74 3.67
CA LEU A 134 -13.32 5.14 4.58
C LEU A 134 -12.34 6.17 5.18
N GLY A 135 -11.76 7.04 4.36
CA GLY A 135 -10.89 8.12 4.83
C GLY A 135 -11.61 9.09 5.79
N ALA A 136 -12.87 9.43 5.51
CA ALA A 136 -13.70 10.25 6.39
C ALA A 136 -13.98 9.54 7.73
N LYS A 137 -14.26 8.23 7.70
CA LYS A 137 -14.44 7.43 8.91
C LYS A 137 -13.16 7.33 9.74
N ILE A 138 -12.01 7.10 9.11
CA ILE A 138 -10.70 7.09 9.79
C ILE A 138 -10.46 8.43 10.49
N LYS A 139 -10.81 9.54 9.84
CA LYS A 139 -10.70 10.87 10.46
C LYS A 139 -11.56 10.99 11.72
N THR A 140 -12.80 10.51 11.67
CA THR A 140 -13.71 10.53 12.82
C THR A 140 -13.22 9.66 13.97
N ASP A 141 -12.75 8.45 13.67
CA ASP A 141 -12.41 7.46 14.70
C ASP A 141 -11.00 7.66 15.27
N PHE A 142 -10.07 8.15 14.45
CA PHE A 142 -8.62 8.15 14.75
C PHE A 142 -7.93 9.49 14.54
N GLY A 143 -8.64 10.49 14.02
CA GLY A 143 -8.14 11.86 13.87
C GLY A 143 -7.46 12.13 12.53
N GLU A 144 -7.05 13.39 12.39
CA GLU A 144 -6.59 13.98 11.12
C GLU A 144 -5.33 13.30 10.57
N ALA A 145 -4.38 12.95 11.44
CA ALA A 145 -3.11 12.37 11.02
C ALA A 145 -3.26 10.97 10.44
N SER A 146 -4.07 10.12 11.08
CA SER A 146 -4.40 8.78 10.58
C SER A 146 -5.10 8.85 9.22
N ALA A 147 -6.05 9.77 9.05
CA ALA A 147 -6.75 9.96 7.78
C ALA A 147 -5.83 10.49 6.67
N ALA A 148 -4.97 11.47 6.99
CA ALA A 148 -3.99 12.01 6.05
C ALA A 148 -2.98 10.95 5.62
N THR A 149 -2.57 10.06 6.52
CA THR A 149 -1.65 8.95 6.23
C THR A 149 -2.28 7.92 5.29
N TYR A 150 -3.55 7.56 5.52
CA TYR A 150 -4.33 6.73 4.60
C TYR A 150 -4.45 7.39 3.20
N GLU A 151 -4.86 8.65 3.16
CA GLU A 151 -5.05 9.40 1.91
C GLU A 151 -3.76 9.56 1.11
N LEU A 152 -2.63 9.78 1.82
CA LEU A 152 -1.30 9.84 1.22
C LEU A 152 -0.95 8.52 0.53
N ALA A 153 -1.14 7.39 1.21
CA ALA A 153 -0.87 6.07 0.65
C ALA A 153 -1.70 5.80 -0.62
N VAL A 154 -2.99 6.15 -0.60
CA VAL A 154 -3.86 6.03 -1.77
C VAL A 154 -3.31 6.85 -2.93
N LYS A 155 -3.04 8.13 -2.72
CA LYS A 155 -2.63 9.05 -3.80
C LYS A 155 -1.23 8.76 -4.35
N ILE A 156 -0.30 8.28 -3.54
CA ILE A 156 1.01 7.80 -4.03
C ILE A 156 0.84 6.62 -4.97
N ASN A 157 -0.03 5.65 -4.64
CA ASN A 157 -0.28 4.49 -5.49
C ASN A 157 -1.08 4.83 -6.76
N MET A 158 -1.82 5.95 -6.75
CA MET A 158 -2.52 6.45 -7.93
C MET A 158 -1.66 7.34 -8.84
N LEU A 159 -0.54 7.85 -8.33
CA LEU A 159 0.29 8.85 -9.02
C LEU A 159 0.65 8.46 -10.46
N PRO A 160 1.06 7.22 -10.79
CA PRO A 160 1.39 6.85 -12.16
C PRO A 160 0.23 6.94 -13.16
N MET A 161 -1.02 6.99 -12.69
CA MET A 161 -2.20 7.18 -13.55
C MET A 161 -2.69 8.62 -13.61
N LEU A 162 -2.32 9.45 -12.63
CA LEU A 162 -2.74 10.84 -12.55
C LEU A 162 -1.71 11.79 -13.16
N TYR A 163 -0.43 11.42 -13.12
CA TYR A 163 0.66 12.26 -13.58
C TYR A 163 0.89 12.12 -15.09
N ILE A 164 1.04 13.25 -15.77
CA ILE A 164 1.40 13.34 -17.19
C ILE A 164 2.62 14.25 -17.27
N ASP A 165 3.68 13.81 -17.97
CA ASP A 165 4.90 14.58 -18.18
C ASP A 165 4.78 15.56 -19.37
N ASP A 166 3.69 16.35 -19.39
CA ASP A 166 3.46 17.41 -20.38
C ASP A 166 3.81 18.78 -19.76
N PRO A 167 4.66 19.60 -20.42
CA PRO A 167 4.99 20.95 -19.95
C PRO A 167 3.80 21.90 -19.73
N LYS A 168 2.65 21.64 -20.36
CA LYS A 168 1.40 22.42 -20.23
C LYS A 168 0.47 21.87 -19.16
N ASP A 169 0.75 20.69 -18.63
CA ASP A 169 -0.06 20.08 -17.58
C ASP A 169 0.32 20.64 -16.20
N THR A 170 -0.69 20.91 -15.38
CA THR A 170 -0.55 21.47 -14.03
C THR A 170 -0.80 20.44 -12.93
N MET A 171 -1.01 19.17 -13.30
CA MET A 171 -1.26 18.10 -12.33
C MET A 171 -0.03 17.85 -11.47
N GLY A 172 1.19 17.95 -12.02
CA GLY A 172 2.43 17.85 -11.26
C GLY A 172 2.47 18.83 -10.07
N ASP A 173 2.20 20.10 -10.33
CA ASP A 173 2.17 21.15 -9.30
C ASP A 173 1.06 20.89 -8.27
N THR A 174 -0.13 20.51 -8.74
CA THR A 174 -1.27 20.15 -7.89
C THR A 174 -0.96 18.98 -6.96
N MET A 175 -0.33 17.91 -7.48
CA MET A 175 0.05 16.73 -6.71
C MET A 175 1.16 17.05 -5.70
N ALA A 176 2.12 17.90 -6.07
CA ALA A 176 3.16 18.37 -5.16
C ALA A 176 2.57 19.11 -3.95
N GLU A 177 1.59 20.00 -4.18
CA GLU A 177 0.88 20.69 -3.10
C GLU A 177 0.06 19.73 -2.23
N VAL A 178 -0.67 18.81 -2.86
CA VAL A 178 -1.47 17.80 -2.15
C VAL A 178 -0.59 16.95 -1.25
N PHE A 179 0.57 16.49 -1.74
CA PHE A 179 1.51 15.71 -0.95
C PHE A 179 2.14 16.53 0.18
N GLY A 180 2.49 17.79 -0.05
CA GLY A 180 2.98 18.67 1.02
C GLY A 180 1.95 18.86 2.14
N ARG A 181 0.68 19.12 1.78
CA ARG A 181 -0.41 19.25 2.76
C ARG A 181 -0.67 17.94 3.53
N LEU A 182 -0.64 16.80 2.84
CA LEU A 182 -0.86 15.50 3.46
C LEU A 182 0.29 15.09 4.38
N ALA A 183 1.54 15.31 3.99
CA ALA A 183 2.69 15.10 4.87
C ALA A 183 2.58 15.93 6.16
N THR A 184 2.23 17.21 6.02
CA THR A 184 2.05 18.11 7.18
C THR A 184 0.94 17.60 8.09
N ARG A 185 -0.23 17.25 7.55
CA ARG A 185 -1.37 16.72 8.33
C ARG A 185 -1.06 15.37 8.97
N ALA A 186 -0.20 14.57 8.35
CA ALA A 186 0.29 13.30 8.87
C ALA A 186 1.54 13.43 9.76
N ASN A 187 1.91 14.65 10.17
CA ASN A 187 3.10 14.97 10.98
C ASN A 187 4.40 14.32 10.45
N LEU A 188 4.51 14.13 9.14
CA LEU A 188 5.70 13.57 8.52
C LEU A 188 6.76 14.67 8.37
N PRO A 189 8.06 14.34 8.56
CA PRO A 189 9.12 15.30 8.29
C PRO A 189 9.11 15.67 6.81
N GLU A 190 9.41 16.94 6.49
CA GLU A 190 9.43 17.43 5.10
C GLU A 190 10.35 16.60 4.20
N THR A 191 11.41 16.03 4.76
CA THR A 191 12.35 15.16 4.05
C THR A 191 11.73 13.85 3.55
N ALA A 192 10.61 13.40 4.10
CA ALA A 192 9.96 12.15 3.71
C ALA A 192 9.37 12.20 2.30
N LEU A 193 8.78 13.34 1.91
CA LEU A 193 8.20 13.55 0.57
C LEU A 193 8.93 14.60 -0.26
N GLY A 194 9.91 15.32 0.31
CA GLY A 194 10.67 16.35 -0.39
C GLY A 194 11.18 15.93 -1.77
N PRO A 195 11.80 14.74 -1.93
CA PRO A 195 12.28 14.28 -3.23
C PRO A 195 11.17 14.14 -4.30
N ILE A 196 10.01 13.55 -3.97
CA ILE A 196 8.93 13.38 -4.96
C ILE A 196 8.26 14.71 -5.28
N ILE A 197 8.08 15.57 -4.27
CA ILE A 197 7.54 16.93 -4.45
C ILE A 197 8.44 17.73 -5.40
N ALA A 198 9.77 17.64 -5.24
CA ALA A 198 10.72 18.29 -6.13
C ALA A 198 10.63 17.77 -7.56
N LYS A 199 10.54 16.43 -7.75
CA LYS A 199 10.37 15.82 -9.08
C LYS A 199 9.07 16.25 -9.75
N LEU A 200 7.97 16.30 -9.01
CA LEU A 200 6.67 16.73 -9.52
C LEU A 200 6.69 18.20 -9.99
N LYS A 201 7.26 19.10 -9.17
CA LYS A 201 7.42 20.52 -9.55
C LYS A 201 8.38 20.73 -10.73
N ALA A 202 9.41 19.89 -10.82
CA ALA A 202 10.35 19.89 -11.94
C ALA A 202 9.79 19.24 -13.21
N ARG A 203 8.56 18.69 -13.16
CA ARG A 203 7.94 17.93 -14.24
C ARG A 203 8.87 16.83 -14.77
N ALA A 204 9.46 16.07 -13.85
CA ALA A 204 10.35 14.97 -14.19
C ALA A 204 9.65 13.93 -15.08
N PRO A 205 10.40 13.16 -15.88
CA PRO A 205 9.84 12.08 -16.70
C PRO A 205 8.95 11.13 -15.90
N ILE A 206 7.85 10.64 -16.49
CA ILE A 206 6.87 9.78 -15.79
C ILE A 206 7.52 8.53 -15.17
N ALA A 207 8.55 7.97 -15.82
CA ALA A 207 9.30 6.84 -15.29
C ALA A 207 9.97 7.16 -13.94
N GLU A 208 10.64 8.32 -13.82
CA GLU A 208 11.30 8.72 -12.57
C GLU A 208 10.31 8.99 -11.44
N VAL A 209 9.16 9.58 -11.77
CA VAL A 209 8.07 9.83 -10.81
C VAL A 209 7.48 8.50 -10.33
N THR A 210 7.29 7.55 -11.24
CA THR A 210 6.76 6.21 -10.93
C THR A 210 7.72 5.41 -10.07
N ASP A 211 9.00 5.37 -10.42
CA ASP A 211 10.03 4.65 -9.64
C ASP A 211 10.14 5.21 -8.22
N MET A 212 10.11 6.54 -8.09
CA MET A 212 10.15 7.17 -6.77
C MET A 212 8.87 6.91 -5.96
N ALA A 213 7.68 6.88 -6.58
CA ALA A 213 6.45 6.51 -5.89
C ALA A 213 6.50 5.05 -5.38
N LEU A 214 7.11 4.15 -6.15
CA LEU A 214 7.33 2.76 -5.73
C LEU A 214 8.33 2.65 -4.57
N ASP A 215 9.38 3.46 -4.57
CA ASP A 215 10.34 3.48 -3.46
C ASP A 215 9.75 4.10 -2.19
N LEU A 216 8.95 5.15 -2.31
CA LEU A 216 8.22 5.73 -1.18
C LEU A 216 7.28 4.71 -0.53
N ASN A 217 6.64 3.86 -1.32
CA ASN A 217 5.81 2.77 -0.81
C ASN A 217 6.57 1.75 0.06
N LYS A 218 7.90 1.71 -0.03
CA LYS A 218 8.78 0.88 0.81
C LYS A 218 9.30 1.67 2.01
N THR A 219 9.63 2.95 1.84
CA THR A 219 10.32 3.76 2.85
C THR A 219 9.38 4.52 3.79
N LEU A 220 8.22 4.98 3.32
CA LEU A 220 7.25 5.72 4.14
C LEU A 220 6.73 4.93 5.35
N PRO A 221 6.43 3.62 5.27
CA PRO A 221 6.09 2.84 6.45
C PRO A 221 7.12 2.97 7.59
N VAL A 222 8.42 3.00 7.25
CA VAL A 222 9.51 3.16 8.22
C VAL A 222 9.56 4.58 8.76
N ALA A 223 9.37 5.59 7.91
CA ALA A 223 9.32 6.99 8.33
C ALA A 223 8.14 7.26 9.28
N ILE A 224 6.96 6.71 8.98
CA ILE A 224 5.77 6.79 9.83
C ILE A 224 6.03 6.10 11.17
N ALA A 225 6.57 4.88 11.16
CA ALA A 225 6.94 4.17 12.38
C ALA A 225 7.91 4.99 13.26
N ALA A 226 8.90 5.65 12.65
CA ALA A 226 9.87 6.47 13.37
C ALA A 226 9.25 7.70 14.07
N VAL A 227 8.13 8.22 13.55
CA VAL A 227 7.38 9.33 14.15
C VAL A 227 6.48 8.81 15.26
N TYR A 228 5.71 7.75 15.01
CA TYR A 228 4.59 7.37 15.87
C TYR A 228 4.91 6.26 16.90
N GLU A 229 5.82 5.34 16.61
CA GLU A 229 6.12 4.22 17.54
C GLU A 229 7.00 4.64 18.73
N LYS A 230 7.75 5.75 18.59
CA LYS A 230 8.53 6.32 19.70
C LYS A 230 7.66 6.96 20.77
N ASP A 231 6.46 7.40 20.39
CA ASP A 231 5.53 8.09 21.29
C ASP A 231 4.65 7.10 22.07
N ASP A 232 4.34 5.94 21.50
CA ASP A 232 3.58 4.88 22.16
C ASP A 232 4.39 4.17 23.26
N ALA A 233 5.72 4.10 23.15
CA ALA A 233 6.59 3.49 24.17
C ALA A 233 6.73 4.32 25.45
N LYS A 234 6.19 5.55 25.49
CA LYS A 234 6.26 6.47 26.64
C LYS A 234 4.95 6.58 27.44
N LYS A 235 3.90 5.88 27.02
CA LYS A 235 2.61 5.81 27.74
C LYS A 235 2.49 4.48 28.47
#